data_AF-A0A6I2WQA4-F1
#
_entry.id   AF-A0A6I2WQA4-F1
#
_cell.length_a   1.000
_cell.length_b   1.000
_cell.length_c   1.000
_cell.angle_alpha   90.00
_cell.angle_beta   90.00
_cell.angle_gamma   90.00
#
_symmetry.space_group_name_H-M   'P 1'
#
loop_
_entity.id
_entity.type
_entity.pdbx_description
1 polymer ?
#
loop_
_entity_poly.entity_id
_entity_poly.type
_entity_poly.pdbx_seq_one_letter_code
_entity_poly.pdbx_strand_id
1 'polypeptide(L)'
;ILPRLIRESLNKYEDGRSITQTLDFLATATGSTQVRRLTNSIQIAIHRGTPVLDVLNNQVLALNKQINFNLMKRSGKSEITLLIPVVFLILPVSISFAIWPSLYGLNQAGF
;
A
#
# COMPACT_ATOMS: atom_id res chain seq x y z
N ILE A 1 0.19 -3.00 -23.17
CA ILE A 1 0.74 -1.62 -23.29
C ILE A 1 2.22 -1.58 -22.94
N LEU A 2 2.62 -1.99 -21.72
CA LEU A 2 4.02 -1.96 -21.27
C LEU A 2 5.02 -2.71 -22.19
N PRO A 3 4.73 -3.92 -22.71
CA PRO A 3 5.66 -4.63 -23.59
C PRO A 3 5.95 -3.87 -24.90
N ARG A 4 4.94 -3.16 -25.43
CA ARG A 4 5.08 -2.34 -26.64
C ARG A 4 6.01 -1.16 -26.38
N LEU A 5 5.83 -0.47 -25.24
CA LEU A 5 6.65 0.68 -24.87
C LEU A 5 8.11 0.28 -24.62
N ILE A 6 8.36 -0.88 -24.01
CA ILE A 6 9.71 -1.42 -23.84
C ILE A 6 10.33 -1.67 -25.23
N ARG A 7 9.61 -2.32 -26.13
CA ARG A 7 10.10 -2.56 -27.50
C ARG A 7 10.40 -1.26 -28.26
N GLU A 8 9.52 -0.27 -28.18
CA GLU A 8 9.76 1.05 -28.77
C GLU A 8 10.96 1.77 -28.14
N SER A 9 11.18 1.59 -26.84
CA SER A 9 12.34 2.14 -26.14
C SER A 9 13.64 1.48 -26.63
N LEU A 10 13.62 0.16 -26.85
CA LEU A 10 14.78 -0.58 -27.38
C LEU A 10 15.09 -0.16 -28.83
N ASN A 11 14.09 -0.05 -29.70
CA ASN A 11 14.30 0.46 -31.05
C ASN A 11 14.93 1.86 -31.04
N LYS A 12 14.47 2.75 -30.15
CA LYS A 12 15.07 4.09 -29.99
C LYS A 12 16.52 4.04 -29.50
N TYR A 13 16.89 3.05 -28.70
CA TYR A 13 18.26 2.83 -28.26
C TYR A 13 19.13 2.32 -29.43
N GLU A 14 18.62 1.40 -30.25
CA GLU A 14 19.26 0.93 -31.49
C GLU A 14 19.47 2.09 -32.48
N ASP A 15 18.54 3.05 -32.53
CA ASP A 15 18.64 4.29 -33.33
C ASP A 15 19.67 5.31 -32.78
N GLY A 16 20.45 4.94 -31.76
CA GLY A 16 21.55 5.75 -31.22
C GLY A 16 21.18 6.67 -30.06
N ARG A 17 19.97 6.58 -29.50
CA ARG A 17 19.67 7.31 -28.25
C ARG A 17 20.40 6.68 -27.08
N SER A 18 20.78 7.52 -26.11
CA SER A 18 21.41 7.02 -24.89
C SER A 18 20.41 6.22 -24.04
N ILE A 19 20.92 5.29 -23.24
CA ILE A 19 20.11 4.50 -22.31
C ILE A 19 19.27 5.40 -21.38
N THR A 20 19.84 6.53 -20.98
CA THR A 20 19.21 7.57 -20.19
C THR A 20 17.97 8.16 -20.88
N GLN A 21 18.11 8.54 -22.16
CA GLN A 21 16.99 9.10 -22.95
C GLN A 21 15.89 8.07 -23.17
N THR A 22 16.28 6.81 -23.35
CA THR A 22 15.35 5.69 -23.54
C THR A 22 14.55 5.39 -22.27
N LEU A 23 15.21 5.39 -21.11
CA LEU A 23 14.55 5.23 -19.80
C LEU A 23 13.63 6.39 -19.47
N ASP A 24 14.00 7.62 -19.83
CA ASP A 24 13.16 8.81 -19.65
C ASP A 24 11.91 8.77 -20.55
N PHE A 25 12.06 8.33 -21.80
CA PHE A 25 10.93 8.05 -22.69
C PHE A 25 9.99 7.01 -22.08
N LEU A 26 10.52 5.90 -21.56
CA LEU A 26 9.72 4.85 -20.94
C LEU A 26 8.94 5.36 -19.71
N ALA A 27 9.58 6.20 -18.88
CA ALA A 27 8.97 6.82 -17.70
C ALA A 27 7.81 7.76 -18.07
N THR A 28 8.01 8.55 -19.12
CA THR A 28 7.01 9.52 -19.59
C THR A 28 5.85 8.82 -20.28
N ALA A 29 6.14 7.86 -21.17
CA ALA A 29 5.13 7.16 -21.95
C ALA A 29 4.21 6.25 -21.11
N THR A 30 4.70 5.73 -19.98
CA THR A 30 3.90 4.88 -19.09
C THR A 30 3.00 5.66 -18.14
N GLY A 31 3.27 6.94 -17.88
CA GLY A 31 2.53 7.78 -16.92
C GLY A 31 2.63 7.33 -15.45
N SER A 32 3.19 6.16 -15.16
CA SER A 32 3.27 5.56 -13.83
C SER A 32 4.37 6.21 -12.98
N THR A 33 4.02 6.62 -11.76
CA THR A 33 4.99 7.11 -10.78
C THR A 33 6.01 6.02 -10.38
N GLN A 34 5.58 4.75 -10.34
CA GLN A 34 6.44 3.61 -10.00
C GLN A 34 7.49 3.37 -11.08
N VAL A 35 7.08 3.35 -12.36
CA VAL A 35 8.01 3.18 -13.49
C VAL A 35 9.01 4.34 -13.52
N ARG A 36 8.55 5.57 -13.32
CA ARG A 36 9.41 6.76 -13.27
C ARG A 36 10.43 6.76 -12.13
N ARG A 37 10.06 6.25 -10.95
CA ARG A 37 11.03 6.08 -9.84
C ARG A 37 12.07 5.02 -10.14
N LEU A 38 11.66 3.92 -10.76
CA LEU A 38 12.55 2.83 -11.18
C LEU A 38 13.57 3.32 -12.21
N THR A 39 13.11 3.94 -13.30
CA THR A 39 13.99 4.44 -14.38
C THR A 39 14.96 5.50 -13.86
N ASN A 40 14.52 6.42 -13.00
CA ASN A 40 15.39 7.41 -12.36
C ASN A 40 16.46 6.73 -11.48
N SER A 41 16.07 5.73 -10.68
CA SER A 41 17.02 5.01 -9.82
C SER A 41 18.06 4.25 -10.65
N ILE A 42 17.66 3.63 -11.76
CA ILE A 42 18.57 2.95 -12.71
C ILE A 42 19.52 3.97 -13.35
N GLN A 43 19.01 5.12 -13.79
CA GLN A 43 19.82 6.18 -14.39
C GLN A 43 20.88 6.70 -13.40
N ILE A 44 20.49 6.94 -12.15
CA ILE A 44 21.42 7.32 -11.07
C ILE A 44 22.46 6.21 -10.86
N ALA A 45 22.05 4.94 -10.92
CA ALA A 45 22.95 3.82 -10.72
C ALA A 45 24.03 3.74 -11.80
N ILE A 46 23.60 3.88 -13.06
CA ILE A 46 24.49 3.92 -14.22
C ILE A 46 25.48 5.09 -14.08
N HIS A 47 25.01 6.28 -13.71
CA HIS A 47 25.88 7.46 -13.55
C HIS A 47 26.90 7.31 -12.40
N ARG A 48 26.57 6.56 -11.35
CA ARG A 48 27.41 6.38 -10.16
C ARG A 48 28.21 5.08 -10.17
N GLY A 49 28.03 4.21 -11.16
CA GLY A 49 28.65 2.89 -11.22
C GLY A 49 28.12 1.91 -10.17
N THR A 50 26.95 2.16 -9.56
CA THR A 50 26.34 1.18 -8.64
C THR A 50 25.70 0.04 -9.42
N PRO A 51 25.70 -1.19 -8.87
CA PRO A 51 25.12 -2.33 -9.56
C PRO A 51 23.62 -2.14 -9.80
N VAL A 52 23.22 -2.14 -11.07
CA VAL A 52 21.80 -1.97 -11.46
C VAL A 52 20.93 -3.08 -10.87
N LEU A 53 21.50 -4.29 -10.73
CA LEU A 53 20.82 -5.43 -10.12
C LEU A 53 20.38 -5.13 -8.67
N ASP A 54 21.23 -4.49 -7.89
CA ASP A 54 20.91 -4.11 -6.51
C ASP A 54 19.79 -3.08 -6.48
N VAL A 55 19.81 -2.12 -7.39
CA VAL A 55 18.74 -1.11 -7.52
C VAL A 55 17.41 -1.75 -7.91
N LEU A 56 17.42 -2.70 -8.85
CA LEU A 56 16.23 -3.46 -9.23
C LEU A 56 15.66 -4.25 -8.04
N ASN A 57 16.52 -5.00 -7.33
CA ASN A 57 16.12 -5.78 -6.15
C ASN A 57 15.52 -4.87 -5.07
N ASN A 58 16.19 -3.76 -4.76
CA ASN A 58 15.69 -2.78 -3.80
C ASN A 58 14.34 -2.19 -4.23
N GLN A 59 14.15 -1.90 -5.52
CA GLN A 59 12.89 -1.35 -6.01
C GLN A 59 11.76 -2.39 -5.97
N VAL A 60 12.04 -3.66 -6.27
CA VAL A 60 11.09 -4.77 -6.14
C VAL A 60 10.68 -4.96 -4.68
N LEU A 61 11.62 -4.99 -3.76
CA LEU A 61 11.36 -5.07 -2.31
C LEU A 61 10.51 -3.89 -1.83
N ALA A 62 10.84 -2.67 -2.26
CA ALA A 62 10.08 -1.47 -1.92
C ALA A 62 8.63 -1.53 -2.46
N LEU A 63 8.43 -2.03 -3.68
CA LEU A 63 7.10 -2.21 -4.26
C LEU A 63 6.28 -3.26 -3.49
N ASN A 64 6.89 -4.41 -3.16
CA ASN A 64 6.24 -5.43 -2.35
C ASN A 64 5.85 -4.90 -0.97
N LYS A 65 6.74 -4.14 -0.32
CA LYS A 65 6.42 -3.49 0.96
C LYS A 65 5.25 -2.53 0.83
N GLN A 66 5.22 -1.72 -0.23
CA GLN A 66 4.12 -0.79 -0.50
C GLN A 66 2.79 -1.52 -0.76
N ILE A 67 2.82 -2.62 -1.53
CA ILE A 67 1.63 -3.44 -1.80
C ILE A 67 1.09 -4.03 -0.49
N ASN A 68 1.95 -4.69 0.29
CA ASN A 68 1.56 -5.26 1.58
C ASN A 68 1.03 -4.21 2.55
N PHE A 69 1.66 -3.03 2.62
CA PHE A 69 1.17 -1.93 3.42
C PHE A 69 -0.23 -1.48 3.01
N ASN A 70 -0.51 -1.36 1.70
CA ASN A 70 -1.85 -1.00 1.22
C ASN A 70 -2.89 -2.08 1.52
N LEU A 71 -2.50 -3.36 1.42
CA LEU A 71 -3.36 -4.49 1.80
C LEU A 71 -3.69 -4.44 3.29
N MET A 72 -2.70 -4.26 4.16
CA MET A 72 -2.89 -4.07 5.60
C MET A 72 -3.79 -2.89 5.91
N LYS A 73 -3.58 -1.74 5.24
CA LYS A 73 -4.39 -0.54 5.45
C LYS A 73 -5.86 -0.76 5.09
N ARG A 74 -6.13 -1.56 4.05
CA ARG A 74 -7.49 -1.97 3.68
C ARG A 74 -8.07 -2.96 4.69
N SER A 75 -7.27 -3.91 5.17
CA SER A 75 -7.70 -4.93 6.15
C SER A 75 -8.02 -4.33 7.52
N GLY A 76 -7.23 -3.37 8.00
CA GLY A 76 -7.40 -2.79 9.34
C GLY A 76 -8.75 -2.11 9.55
N LYS A 77 -9.34 -1.51 8.49
CA LYS A 77 -10.69 -0.95 8.57
C LYS A 77 -11.74 -2.04 8.81
N SER A 78 -11.58 -3.21 8.18
CA SER A 78 -12.51 -4.32 8.35
C SER A 78 -12.46 -4.89 9.76
N GLU A 79 -11.27 -5.01 10.34
CA GLU A 79 -11.09 -5.52 11.71
C GLU A 79 -11.80 -4.64 12.74
N ILE A 80 -11.65 -3.31 12.64
CA ILE A 80 -12.32 -2.36 13.52
C ILE A 80 -13.84 -2.36 13.29
N THR A 81 -14.30 -2.54 12.06
CA THR A 81 -15.74 -2.58 11.73
C THR A 81 -16.43 -3.75 12.44
N LEU A 82 -15.74 -4.88 12.59
CA LEU A 82 -16.27 -6.04 13.32
C LEU A 82 -16.42 -5.80 14.83
N LEU A 83 -15.73 -4.81 15.41
CA LEU A 83 -15.88 -4.45 16.82
C LEU A 83 -17.16 -3.63 17.09
N ILE A 84 -17.70 -2.92 16.10
CA ILE A 84 -18.87 -2.04 16.28
C ILE A 84 -20.08 -2.80 16.82
N PRO A 85 -20.51 -3.94 16.25
CA PRO A 85 -21.63 -4.70 16.79
C PRO A 85 -21.38 -5.19 18.23
N VAL A 86 -20.16 -5.66 18.52
CA VAL A 86 -19.82 -6.18 19.85
C VAL A 86 -19.93 -5.09 20.91
N VAL A 87 -19.34 -3.92 20.65
CA VAL A 87 -19.28 -2.82 21.62
C VAL A 87 -20.62 -2.10 21.76
N PHE A 88 -21.41 -1.95 20.70
CA PHE A 88 -22.67 -1.20 20.74
C PHE A 88 -23.93 -2.05 20.92
N LEU A 89 -23.88 -3.38 20.74
CA LEU A 89 -25.02 -4.27 21.02
C LEU A 89 -24.77 -5.11 22.27
N ILE A 90 -23.65 -5.84 22.32
CA ILE A 90 -23.42 -6.83 23.39
C ILE A 90 -23.12 -6.13 24.71
N LEU A 91 -22.24 -5.12 24.72
CA LEU A 91 -21.91 -4.42 25.96
C LEU A 91 -23.12 -3.70 26.58
N PRO A 92 -23.95 -2.93 25.84
CA PRO A 92 -25.12 -2.29 26.44
C PRO A 92 -26.11 -3.30 27.00
N VAL A 93 -26.37 -4.40 26.30
CA VAL A 93 -27.24 -5.47 26.80
C VAL A 93 -26.67 -6.07 28.09
N SER A 94 -25.37 -6.38 28.11
CA SER A 94 -24.69 -6.91 29.31
C SER A 94 -24.78 -5.95 30.49
N ILE A 95 -24.52 -4.66 30.26
CA ILE A 95 -24.62 -3.61 31.27
C ILE A 95 -26.06 -3.49 31.79
N SER A 96 -27.07 -3.50 30.92
CA SER A 96 -28.48 -3.48 31.33
C SER A 96 -28.84 -4.66 32.22
N PHE A 97 -28.39 -5.88 31.90
CA PHE A 97 -28.60 -7.06 32.73
C PHE A 97 -27.89 -6.97 34.09
N ALA A 98 -26.67 -6.44 34.14
CA ALA A 98 -25.93 -6.27 35.38
C ALA A 98 -26.56 -5.23 36.33
N ILE A 99 -27.14 -4.17 35.77
CA ILE A 99 -27.78 -3.09 36.54
C ILE A 99 -29.19 -3.47 37.00
N TRP A 100 -29.90 -4.33 36.26
CA TRP A 100 -31.26 -4.78 36.59
C TRP A 100 -31.43 -5.21 38.06
N PRO A 101 -30.71 -6.22 38.60
CA PRO A 101 -30.89 -6.63 39.98
C PRO A 101 -30.55 -5.52 40.99
N SER A 102 -29.58 -4.66 40.68
CA SER A 102 -29.19 -3.53 41.54
C SER A 102 -30.31 -2.50 41.68
N LEU A 103 -31.05 -2.22 40.61
CA LEU A 103 -32.22 -1.33 40.64
C LEU A 103 -33.41 -1.96 41.37
N TYR A 104 -33.69 -3.24 41.13
CA TYR A 104 -34.77 -3.96 41.82
C TYR A 104 -34.48 -4.14 43.31
N GLY A 105 -33.22 -4.39 43.67
CA GLY A 105 -32.77 -4.48 45.06
C GLY A 105 -32.91 -3.16 45.81
N LEU A 106 -32.60 -2.02 45.18
CA LEU A 106 -32.82 -0.70 45.76
C LEU A 106 -34.31 -0.38 45.97
N ASN A 107 -35.18 -0.80 45.04
CA ASN A 107 -36.64 -0.62 45.17
C ASN A 107 -37.24 -1.47 46.31
N GLN A 108 -36.71 -2.69 46.53
CA GLN A 108 -37.15 -3.55 47.64
C GLN A 108 -36.58 -3.16 49.00
N ALA A 109 -35.38 -2.57 49.04
CA ALA A 109 -34.69 -2.19 50.27
C ALA A 109 -35.20 -0.90 50.94
N GLY A 110 -36.21 -0.24 50.35
CA GLY A 110 -36.96 0.83 51.01
C GLY A 110 -36.29 2.21 50.98
N PHE A 111 -36.67 3.00 49.98
CA PHE A 111 -37.31 4.30 50.19
C PHE A 111 -38.62 4.31 49.44
#